data_AF-A0A7X5CBN3-F1
#
_entry.id   AF-A0A7X5CBN3-F1
#
_cell.length_a   1.000
_cell.length_b   1.000
_cell.length_c   1.000
_cell.angle_alpha   90.00
_cell.angle_beta   90.00
_cell.angle_gamma   90.00
#
_symmetry.space_group_name_H-M   'P 1'
#
loop_
_entity.id
_entity.type
_entity.pdbx_description
1 polymer ?
#
loop_
_entity_poly.entity_id
_entity_poly.type
_entity_poly.pdbx_seq_one_letter_code
_entity_poly.pdbx_strand_id
1 'polypeptide(L)' 'MDVTKQISLYFNLGKNKMHKIVNEYVDSDYKFVVQNGGRTMIKRKLFEKFLNQTISI' A
#
# COMPACT_ATOMS: atom_id res chain seq x y z
N MET A 1 -2.64 -11.80 -9.95
CA MET A 1 -2.49 -12.03 -8.49
C MET A 1 -2.58 -10.68 -7.80
N ASP A 2 -3.70 -10.39 -7.15
CA ASP A 2 -4.04 -9.07 -6.58
C ASP A 2 -3.01 -8.60 -5.55
N VAL A 3 -2.49 -7.38 -5.71
CA VAL A 3 -1.56 -6.74 -4.75
C VAL A 3 -2.21 -6.64 -3.36
N THR A 4 -3.52 -6.42 -3.34
CA THR A 4 -4.35 -6.31 -2.13
C THR A 4 -4.37 -7.60 -1.31
N LYS A 5 -4.33 -8.77 -1.96
CA LYS A 5 -4.30 -10.08 -1.27
C LYS A 5 -2.96 -10.32 -0.57
N GLN A 6 -1.85 -9.98 -1.22
CA GLN A 6 -0.52 -10.16 -0.62
C GLN A 6 -0.36 -9.28 0.62
N ILE A 7 -0.72 -8.01 0.53
CA ILE A 7 -0.51 -7.06 1.64
C ILE A 7 -1.47 -7.33 2.80
N SER A 8 -2.69 -7.80 2.53
CA SER A 8 -3.59 -8.27 3.58
C SER A 8 -3.02 -9.43 4.38
N LEU A 9 -2.24 -10.31 3.76
CA LEU A 9 -1.54 -11.43 4.43
C LEU A 9 -0.29 -10.96 5.17
N TYR A 10 0.47 -10.01 4.59
CA TYR A 10 1.72 -9.52 5.19
C TYR A 10 1.50 -8.52 6.34
N PHE A 11 0.36 -7.81 6.38
CA PHE A 11 0.15 -6.69 7.32
C PHE A 11 -1.17 -6.75 8.10
N ASN A 12 -1.94 -7.84 8.01
CA ASN A 12 -3.28 -7.99 8.61
C ASN A 12 -4.27 -6.86 8.27
N LEU A 13 -4.06 -6.15 7.16
CA LEU A 13 -4.90 -5.04 6.73
C LEU A 13 -5.95 -5.55 5.73
N GLY A 14 -7.23 -5.48 6.10
CA GLY A 14 -8.32 -5.95 5.25
C GLY A 14 -8.36 -5.29 3.87
N LYS A 15 -8.89 -6.01 2.87
CA LYS A 15 -8.95 -5.61 1.45
C LYS A 15 -9.49 -4.19 1.25
N ASN A 16 -10.56 -3.83 1.96
CA ASN A 16 -11.19 -2.51 1.86
C ASN A 16 -10.28 -1.38 2.36
N LYS A 17 -9.53 -1.62 3.44
CA LYS A 17 -8.58 -0.65 3.99
C LYS A 17 -7.40 -0.45 3.04
N MET A 18 -6.93 -1.53 2.40
CA MET A 18 -5.89 -1.45 1.37
C MET A 18 -6.32 -0.65 0.14
N HIS A 19 -7.53 -0.87 -0.38
CA HIS A 19 -8.04 -0.06 -1.50
C HIS A 19 -8.10 1.42 -1.16
N LYS A 20 -8.53 1.77 0.06
CA LYS A 20 -8.52 3.16 0.53
C LYS A 20 -7.11 3.74 0.56
N ILE A 21 -6.16 3.06 1.22
CA ILE A 21 -4.76 3.52 1.31
C ILE A 21 -4.13 3.67 -0.08
N VAL A 22 -4.34 2.70 -0.97
CA VAL A 22 -3.80 2.77 -2.32
C VAL A 22 -4.32 4.01 -3.06
N ASN A 23 -5.63 4.25 -3.02
CA ASN A 23 -6.23 5.38 -3.73
C ASN A 23 -5.88 6.74 -3.09
N GLU A 24 -5.83 6.80 -1.76
CA GLU A 24 -5.52 8.02 -1.02
C GLU A 24 -4.06 8.46 -1.19
N TYR A 25 -3.14 7.50 -1.33
CA TYR A 25 -1.70 7.77 -1.39
C TYR A 25 -1.07 7.56 -2.77
N VAL A 26 -1.88 7.37 -3.82
CA VAL A 26 -1.36 7.08 -5.17
C VAL A 26 -0.51 8.21 -5.73
N ASP A 27 -0.90 9.45 -5.47
CA ASP A 27 -0.20 10.67 -5.89
C ASP A 27 0.54 11.35 -4.72
N SER A 28 0.77 10.61 -3.63
CA SER A 28 1.47 11.15 -2.45
C SER A 28 2.99 11.13 -2.58
N ASP A 29 3.65 12.01 -1.83
CA ASP A 29 5.12 12.07 -1.74
C ASP A 29 5.76 10.81 -1.15
N TYR A 30 4.98 9.94 -0.51
CA TYR A 30 5.48 8.68 0.05
C TYR A 30 5.91 7.66 -1.02
N LYS A 31 5.42 7.80 -2.27
CA LYS A 31 5.86 7.03 -3.45
C LYS A 31 5.86 5.50 -3.27
N PHE A 32 5.05 4.98 -2.34
CA PHE A 32 4.93 3.53 -2.13
C PHE A 32 3.90 2.89 -3.07
N VAL A 33 3.02 3.68 -3.69
CA VAL A 33 2.12 3.23 -4.75
C VAL A 33 2.74 3.56 -6.10
N VAL A 34 2.68 2.63 -7.05
CA VAL A 34 3.12 2.83 -8.43
C VAL A 34 2.02 2.36 -9.36
N GLN A 35 1.59 3.22 -10.27
CA GLN A 35 0.75 2.82 -11.38
C GLN A 35 1.64 2.48 -12.57
N ASN A 36 1.48 1.27 -13.11
CA ASN A 36 2.12 0.85 -14.36
C ASN A 36 1.00 0.53 -15.37
N GLY A 37 0.65 1.53 -16.18
CA GLY A 37 -0.58 1.49 -16.99
C GLY A 37 -1.81 1.27 -16.11
N GLY A 38 -2.63 0.27 -16.44
CA GLY A 38 -3.83 -0.09 -15.66
C GLY A 38 -3.59 -0.94 -14.40
N ARG A 39 -2.32 -1.21 -14.02
CA ARG A 39 -1.99 -2.05 -12.86
C ARG A 39 -1.42 -1.21 -11.72
N THR A 40 -2.02 -1.36 -10.54
CA THR A 40 -1.50 -0.75 -9.31
C THR A 40 -0.58 -1.71 -8.57
N MET A 41 0.60 -1.22 -8.23
CA MET A 41 1.65 -1.96 -7.52
C MET A 41 2.04 -1.21 -6.25
N ILE A 42 2.53 -1.94 -5.25
CA ILE A 42 3.06 -1.37 -4.02
C ILE A 42 4.55 -1.71 -3.87
N LYS A 43 5.37 -0.67 -3.67
CA LYS A 43 6.77 -0.80 -3.27
C LYS A 43 6.84 -1.18 -1.80
N ARG A 44 6.95 -2.49 -1.53
CA ARG A 44 6.95 -3.08 -0.19
C ARG A 44 7.80 -2.32 0.84
N LYS A 45 9.09 -2.05 0.57
CA LYS A 45 9.98 -1.36 1.53
C LYS A 45 9.54 0.06 1.89
N LEU A 46 9.00 0.80 0.91
CA LEU A 46 8.48 2.15 1.16
C LEU A 46 7.15 2.10 1.91
N PHE A 47 6.34 1.09 1.62
CA PHE A 47 5.10 0.86 2.35
C PHE A 47 5.36 0.46 3.82
N GLU A 48 6.34 -0.42 4.07
CA GLU A 48 6.80 -0.75 5.42
C GLU A 48 7.30 0.49 6.17
N LYS A 49 8.09 1.36 5.51
CA LYS A 49 8.53 2.64 6.10
C LYS A 49 7.35 3.55 6.42
N PHE A 50 6.40 3.70 5.50
CA PHE A 50 5.17 4.47 5.71
C PHE A 50 4.39 3.95 6.92
N LEU A 51 4.21 2.63 7.04
CA LEU A 51 3.53 2.03 8.18
C LEU A 51 4.26 2.30 9.49
N ASN A 52 5.58 2.14 9.53
CA ASN A 52 6.37 2.43 10.74
C ASN A 52 6.32 3.90 11.16
N GLN A 53 6.17 4.83 10.20
CA GLN A 53 6.03 6.26 10.50
C GLN A 53 4.62 6.65 10.94
N THR A 54 3.60 5.97 10.41
CA THR A 54 2.18 6.33 10.61
C THR A 54 1.56 5.56 11.78
N ILE A 55 2.04 4.34 12.01
CA ILE A 55 1.63 3.46 13.11
C ILE A 55 2.79 3.50 14.11
N SER A 56 2.79 4.55 14.93
CA SER A 56 3.61 4.55 16.13
C SER A 56 2.97 3.58 17.12
N ILE A 57 3.61 2.45 17.38
CA ILE A 57 3.32 1.58 18.54
C ILE A 57 4.12 2.14 19.71
#